data_AF-A0A1V2RDX7-F1
#
_entry.id   AF-A0A1V2RDX7-F1
#
_cell.length_a   1.000
_cell.length_b   1.000
_cell.length_c   1.000
_cell.angle_alpha   90.00
_cell.angle_beta   90.00
_cell.angle_gamma   90.00
#
_symmetry.space_group_name_H-M   'P 1'
#
loop_
_entity.id
_entity.type
_entity.pdbx_description
1 polymer ?
#
loop_
_entity_poly.entity_id
_entity_poly.type
_entity_poly.pdbx_seq_one_letter_code
_entity_poly.pdbx_strand_id
1 'polypeptide(L)'
;MWSYTPPTVEEGPVTWTDRLFYRVSLTRGVTVLEGPPGVFREVRFPTQDEIRDAYRWWMGGHTYEVDDATKAALIAAGVAAEDQFATPIDSYGGGGYGTGPYGD
;
A
#
# COMPACT_ATOMS: atom_id res chain seq x y z
N MET A 1 8.20 12.57 -4.48
CA MET A 1 6.99 12.32 -3.66
C MET A 1 6.11 11.34 -4.42
N TRP A 2 5.59 10.32 -3.74
CA TRP A 2 4.80 9.22 -4.29
C TRP A 2 3.49 9.09 -3.53
N SER A 3 2.43 8.72 -4.25
CA SER A 3 1.16 8.29 -3.69
C SER A 3 1.23 6.79 -3.41
N TYR A 4 1.29 6.40 -2.14
CA TYR A 4 1.41 5.03 -1.65
C TYR A 4 0.05 4.50 -1.18
N THR A 5 -0.32 3.31 -1.67
CA THR A 5 -1.50 2.57 -1.20
C THR A 5 -1.06 1.24 -0.56
N PRO A 6 -1.29 1.02 0.74
CA PRO A 6 -0.89 -0.20 1.43
C PRO A 6 -1.52 -1.47 0.84
N PRO A 7 -0.90 -2.65 1.05
CA PRO A 7 -1.38 -3.89 0.48
C PRO A 7 -2.81 -4.24 0.86
N THR A 8 -3.40 -5.10 0.05
CA THR A 8 -4.69 -5.72 0.33
C THR A 8 -4.53 -7.23 0.24
N VAL A 9 -5.38 -7.97 0.94
CA VAL A 9 -5.52 -9.42 0.70
C VAL A 9 -6.97 -9.82 0.75
N GLU A 10 -7.31 -10.74 -0.15
CA GLU A 10 -8.59 -11.40 -0.27
C GLU A 10 -8.80 -12.32 0.92
N GLU A 11 -9.75 -11.97 1.78
CA GLU A 11 -10.13 -12.81 2.92
C GLU A 11 -11.47 -13.49 2.68
N GLY A 12 -11.64 -14.62 3.37
CA GLY A 12 -12.63 -15.68 3.15
C GLY A 12 -14.09 -15.23 3.10
N PRO A 13 -15.02 -16.21 3.02
CA PRO A 13 -16.35 -15.96 2.52
C PRO A 13 -17.02 -14.79 3.22
N VAL A 14 -17.60 -13.87 2.42
CA VAL A 14 -18.33 -12.68 2.89
C VAL A 14 -19.23 -13.03 4.08
N THR A 15 -19.86 -14.20 4.06
CA THR A 15 -20.48 -14.83 5.23
C THR A 15 -20.37 -16.35 5.19
N TRP A 16 -20.32 -16.95 6.39
CA TRP A 16 -20.34 -18.41 6.59
C TRP A 16 -21.76 -18.98 6.63
N THR A 17 -22.79 -18.14 6.72
CA THR A 17 -24.19 -18.57 6.92
C THR A 17 -25.01 -18.63 5.64
N ASP A 18 -24.60 -17.91 4.59
CA ASP A 18 -25.31 -17.87 3.32
C ASP A 18 -24.51 -18.59 2.23
N ARG A 19 -25.14 -19.58 1.61
CA ARG A 19 -24.55 -20.41 0.55
C ARG A 19 -24.14 -19.60 -0.69
N LEU A 20 -24.81 -18.48 -0.97
CA LEU A 20 -24.47 -17.62 -2.11
C LEU A 20 -23.15 -16.88 -1.89
N PHE A 21 -22.82 -16.57 -0.63
CA PHE A 21 -21.66 -15.77 -0.26
C PHE A 21 -20.47 -16.61 0.22
N TYR A 22 -20.63 -17.94 0.27
CA TYR A 22 -19.58 -18.88 0.67
C TYR A 22 -18.37 -18.93 -0.30
N ARG A 23 -18.53 -18.41 -1.52
CA ARG A 23 -17.50 -18.42 -2.57
C ARG A 23 -16.93 -17.04 -2.89
N VAL A 24 -17.44 -16.00 -2.23
CA VAL A 24 -17.06 -14.62 -2.50
C VAL A 24 -16.11 -14.17 -1.40
N SER A 25 -14.90 -13.76 -1.78
CA SER A 25 -13.94 -13.13 -0.88
C SER A 25 -14.14 -11.62 -0.85
N LEU A 26 -13.66 -10.98 0.21
CA LEU A 26 -13.58 -9.52 0.30
C LEU A 26 -12.13 -9.07 0.28
N THR A 27 -11.85 -8.08 -0.55
CA THR A 27 -10.61 -7.32 -0.49
C THR A 27 -10.55 -6.55 0.82
N ARG A 28 -9.55 -6.85 1.65
CA ARG A 28 -9.34 -6.20 2.94
C ARG A 28 -7.98 -5.50 2.94
N GLY A 29 -7.94 -4.25 3.38
CA GLY A 29 -6.70 -3.51 3.55
C GLY A 29 -5.79 -4.12 4.63
N VAL A 30 -4.50 -4.14 4.37
CA VAL A 30 -3.44 -4.48 5.33
C VAL A 30 -2.81 -3.16 5.78
N THR A 31 -2.69 -2.95 7.09
CA THR A 31 -1.96 -1.80 7.63
C THR A 31 -0.48 -2.14 7.71
N VAL A 32 0.38 -1.22 7.29
CA VAL A 32 1.82 -1.30 7.50
C VAL A 32 2.19 -0.41 8.68
N LEU A 33 2.83 -1.00 9.69
CA LEU A 33 3.36 -0.28 10.84
C LEU A 33 4.88 -0.31 10.79
N GLU A 34 5.50 0.84 11.01
CA GLU A 34 6.91 0.95 11.31
C GLU A 34 7.06 1.02 12.83
N GLY A 35 7.71 0.03 13.43
CA GLY A 35 8.02 0.03 14.86
C GLY A 35 9.23 0.95 15.11
N PRO A 36 10.42 0.40 15.39
CA PRO A 36 11.66 1.17 15.26
C PRO A 36 11.92 1.60 13.80
N PRO A 37 12.67 2.69 13.57
CA PRO A 37 12.99 3.15 12.22
C PRO A 37 13.59 2.03 11.34
N GLY A 38 12.97 1.78 10.19
CA GLY A 38 13.37 0.73 9.24
C GLY A 38 12.86 -0.68 9.55
N VAL A 39 12.13 -0.90 10.64
CA VAL A 39 11.51 -2.19 10.97
C VAL A 39 10.02 -2.13 10.73
N PHE A 40 9.57 -2.79 9.66
CA PHE A 40 8.20 -2.77 9.21
C PHE A 40 7.49 -4.10 9.49
N ARG A 41 6.19 -4.02 9.76
CA ARG A 41 5.32 -5.20 9.86
C ARG A 41 3.95 -4.92 9.29
N GLU A 42 3.35 -5.96 8.73
CA GLU A 42 1.98 -5.96 8.23
C GLU A 42 1.02 -6.43 9.33
N VAL A 43 -0.06 -5.67 9.53
CA VAL A 43 -1.09 -5.96 10.54
C VAL A 43 -2.47 -5.75 9.93
N ARG A 44 -3.35 -6.76 10.09
CA ARG A 44 -4.72 -6.72 9.54
C ARG A 44 -5.65 -5.83 10.35
N PHE A 45 -5.59 -5.96 11.67
CA PHE A 45 -6.45 -5.27 12.62
C PHE A 45 -5.57 -4.67 13.73
N PRO A 46 -4.84 -3.57 13.43
CA PRO A 46 -3.98 -2.96 14.41
C PRO A 46 -4.82 -2.41 15.56
N THR A 47 -4.38 -2.69 16.79
CA THR A 47 -4.99 -2.09 17.99
C THR A 47 -4.59 -0.63 18.10
N GLN A 48 -5.34 0.16 18.88
CA GLN A 48 -5.01 1.57 19.09
C GLN A 48 -3.65 1.76 19.76
N ASP A 49 -3.27 0.86 20.67
CA ASP A 49 -1.97 0.89 21.33
C ASP A 49 -0.83 0.64 20.32
N GLU A 50 -0.99 -0.33 19.41
CA GLU A 50 0.01 -0.60 18.37
C GLU A 50 0.20 0.57 17.40
N ILE A 51 -0.89 1.26 17.04
CA ILE A 51 -0.82 2.46 16.19
C ILE A 51 -0.12 3.60 16.93
N ARG A 52 -0.45 3.80 18.21
CA ARG A 52 0.15 4.84 19.04
C ARG A 52 1.65 4.62 19.23
N ASP A 53 2.07 3.38 19.38
CA ASP A 53 3.45 3.02 19.67
C ASP A 53 4.31 2.90 18.39
N ALA A 54 3.69 2.90 17.20
CA ALA A 54 4.39 2.89 15.92
C ALA A 54 5.08 4.24 15.65
N TYR A 55 6.31 4.20 15.12
CA TYR A 55 7.01 5.40 14.65
C TYR A 55 6.27 6.04 13.48
N ARG A 56 5.82 5.23 12.51
CA ARG A 56 4.96 5.62 11.40
C ARG A 56 3.97 4.50 11.08
N TRP A 57 2.86 4.86 10.49
CA TRP A 57 1.82 3.91 10.12
C TRP A 57 1.13 4.32 8.83
N TRP A 58 0.76 3.32 8.04
CA TRP A 58 -0.01 3.45 6.81
C TRP A 58 -1.20 2.49 6.88
N MET A 59 -2.38 3.02 7.21
CA MET A 59 -3.60 2.22 7.39
C MET A 59 -4.06 1.64 6.06
N GLY A 60 -4.40 0.35 6.08
CA GLY A 60 -4.98 -0.32 4.93
C GLY A 60 -6.28 0.36 4.49
N GLY A 61 -6.45 0.56 3.18
CA GLY A 61 -7.62 1.24 2.60
C GLY A 61 -7.50 2.77 2.51
N HIS A 62 -6.36 3.35 2.89
CA HIS A 62 -6.05 4.76 2.70
C HIS A 62 -4.85 4.95 1.75
N THR A 63 -4.69 6.16 1.24
CA THR A 63 -3.56 6.54 0.39
C THR A 63 -2.74 7.62 1.10
N TYR A 64 -1.42 7.56 0.95
CA TYR A 64 -0.47 8.40 1.67
C TYR A 64 0.57 8.98 0.74
N GLU A 65 1.06 10.18 1.05
CA GLU A 65 2.23 10.72 0.37
C GLU A 65 3.52 10.28 1.07
N VAL A 66 4.46 9.73 0.31
CA VAL A 66 5.76 9.27 0.82
C VAL A 66 6.90 9.82 -0.05
N ASP A 67 8.06 10.01 0.55
CA ASP A 67 9.28 10.37 -0.18
C ASP A 67 9.96 9.14 -0.80
N ASP A 68 10.98 9.39 -1.63
CA ASP A 68 11.74 8.33 -2.30
C ASP A 68 12.44 7.38 -1.31
N ALA A 69 12.92 7.92 -0.19
CA ALA A 69 13.59 7.15 0.86
C ALA A 69 12.62 6.17 1.55
N THR A 70 11.41 6.63 1.86
CA THR A 70 10.37 5.80 2.48
C THR A 70 9.86 4.76 1.50
N LYS A 71 9.65 5.11 0.22
CA LYS A 71 9.33 4.13 -0.83
C LYS A 71 10.38 3.02 -0.89
N ALA A 72 11.65 3.39 -0.99
CA ALA A 72 12.75 2.41 -1.04
C ALA A 72 12.81 1.54 0.21
N ALA A 73 12.60 2.12 1.41
CA ALA A 73 12.59 1.38 2.66
C ALA A 73 11.45 0.35 2.74
N LEU A 74 10.24 0.74 2.33
CA LEU A 74 9.06 -0.16 2.31
C LEU A 74 9.26 -1.34 1.35
N ILE A 75 9.80 -1.08 0.16
CA ILE A 75 10.10 -2.12 -0.84
C ILE A 75 11.23 -3.03 -0.34
N ALA A 76 12.30 -2.45 0.22
CA ALA A 76 13.42 -3.21 0.75
C ALA A 76 13.02 -4.11 1.93
N ALA A 77 12.05 -3.67 2.74
CA ALA A 77 11.47 -4.44 3.84
C ALA A 77 10.49 -5.52 3.37
N GLY A 78 10.10 -5.52 2.08
CA GLY A 78 9.19 -6.52 1.51
C GLY A 78 7.72 -6.35 1.92
N VAL A 79 7.36 -5.21 2.51
CA VAL A 79 5.96 -4.87 2.91
C VAL A 79 5.24 -4.04 1.84
N ALA A 80 5.93 -3.75 0.73
CA ALA A 80 5.36 -3.05 -0.41
C ALA A 80 5.97 -3.51 -1.74
N ALA A 81 5.20 -3.34 -2.81
CA ALA A 81 5.61 -3.58 -4.20
C ALA A 81 5.54 -2.29 -5.03
N GLU A 82 6.21 -2.26 -6.19
CA GLU A 82 6.29 -1.06 -7.03
C GLU A 82 4.93 -0.55 -7.53
N ASP A 83 3.97 -1.45 -7.80
CA ASP A 83 2.62 -1.13 -8.27
C ASP A 83 1.75 -0.41 -7.21
N GLN A 84 2.19 -0.38 -5.96
CA GLN A 84 1.54 0.32 -4.87
C GLN A 84 1.92 1.80 -4.77
N PHE A 85 2.84 2.26 -5.63
CA PHE A 85 3.30 3.64 -5.68
C PHE A 85 2.95 4.27 -7.02
N ALA A 86 2.18 5.36 -6.99
CA ALA A 86 1.89 6.18 -8.16
C ALA A 86 2.55 7.56 -8.04
N THR A 87 2.86 8.20 -9.17
CA THR A 87 3.18 9.63 -9.16
C THR A 87 1.93 10.42 -8.73
N PRO A 88 2.04 11.41 -7.82
CA PRO A 88 0.89 12.20 -7.38
C PRO A 88 0.14 12.80 -8.57
N ILE A 89 -1.20 12.80 -8.50
CA ILE A 89 -2.11 13.19 -9.58
C ILE A 89 -1.91 14.66 -10.03
N ASP A 90 -1.34 15.51 -9.19
CA ASP A 90 -1.10 16.93 -9.49
C ASP A 90 0.24 17.22 -10.18
N SER A 91 0.98 16.18 -10.56
CA SER A 91 2.17 16.34 -11.40
C SER A 91 1.74 16.61 -12.85
N TYR A 92 1.44 17.88 -13.16
CA TYR A 92 1.25 18.40 -14.53
C TYR A 92 2.55 18.33 -15.36
N GLY A 93 3.14 17.15 -15.49
CA GLY A 93 4.43 16.96 -16.16
C GLY A 93 4.70 15.54 -16.65
N GLY A 94 3.72 14.62 -16.57
CA GLY A 94 3.81 13.27 -17.15
C GLY A 94 3.73 13.27 -18.68
N GLY A 95 4.55 14.07 -19.35
CA GLY A 95 4.75 14.00 -20.79
C GLY A 95 5.51 12.72 -21.12
N GLY A 96 4.78 11.66 -21.45
CA GLY A 96 5.34 10.50 -22.14
C GLY A 96 5.76 10.94 -23.55
N TYR A 97 6.99 11.41 -23.71
CA TYR A 97 7.60 11.43 -25.03
C TYR A 97 7.94 9.98 -25.36
N GLY A 98 7.09 9.36 -26.17
CA GLY A 98 7.40 8.09 -26.80
C GLY A 98 8.73 8.21 -27.54
N THR A 99 9.69 7.38 -27.17
CA THR A 99 10.84 7.06 -28.03
C THR A 99 10.33 6.25 -29.21
N GLY A 100 9.66 6.94 -30.14
CA GLY A 100 9.42 6.44 -31.48
C GLY A 100 10.73 6.43 -32.28
N PRO A 101 10.88 5.54 -33.27
CA PRO A 101 12.15 5.26 -33.94
C PRO A 101 12.65 6.37 -34.90
N TYR A 102 12.18 7.62 -34.75
CA TYR A 102 12.53 8.73 -35.64
C TYR A 102 12.92 9.99 -34.85
N GLY A 103 13.97 9.90 -34.04
CA GLY A 103 14.50 11.04 -33.31
C GLY A 103 15.86 10.76 -32.66
N ASP A 104 16.88 10.53 -33.49
CA ASP A 104 18.26 11.05 -33.40
C ASP A 104 19.09 10.44 -34.56
#